data_AF-A0A2U3CGF7-F1
#
_entry.id   AF-A0A2U3CGF7-F1
#
_cell.length_a   1.000
_cell.length_b   1.000
_cell.length_c   1.000
_cell.angle_alpha   90.00
_cell.angle_beta   90.00
_cell.angle_gamma   90.00
#
_symmetry.space_group_name_H-M   'P 1'
#
loop_
_entity.id
_entity.type
_entity.pdbx_description
1 polymer ?
#
loop_
_entity_poly.entity_id
_entity_poly.type
_entity_poly.pdbx_seq_one_letter_code
_entity_poly.pdbx_strand_id
1 'polypeptide(L)'
;MRPTMTKPKIEVFSPAGVCGCSFSAWIGNVWDILMKYKDQLEIESLTSDSSRAHELGVGGRTVVINGEITPIFLLDQKIQELLRKEY
;
A
#
# COMPACT_ATOMS: atom_id res chain seq x y z
N MET A 1 3.44 29.14 -8.66
CA MET A 1 3.27 28.08 -7.63
C MET A 1 3.60 26.76 -8.29
N ARG A 2 4.63 26.02 -7.84
CA ARG A 2 4.90 24.68 -8.35
C ARG A 2 3.83 23.74 -7.80
N PRO A 3 3.22 22.84 -8.59
CA PRO A 3 2.40 21.79 -8.00
C PRO A 3 3.33 20.98 -7.08
N THR A 4 2.96 20.86 -5.82
CA THR A 4 3.59 19.91 -4.91
C THR A 4 3.41 18.53 -5.53
N MET A 5 4.50 17.91 -6.02
CA MET A 5 4.48 16.51 -6.45
C MET A 5 4.17 15.66 -5.22
N THR A 6 2.90 15.30 -5.06
CA THR A 6 2.47 14.45 -3.95
C THR A 6 2.83 13.03 -4.32
N LYS A 7 3.83 12.47 -3.65
CA LYS A 7 4.22 11.06 -3.80
C LYS A 7 2.98 10.16 -3.65
N PRO A 8 2.83 9.09 -4.44
CA PRO A 8 1.74 8.15 -4.24
C PRO A 8 1.73 7.60 -2.81
N LYS A 9 0.59 7.71 -2.13
CA LYS A 9 0.39 7.17 -0.79
C LYS A 9 -0.01 5.71 -0.89
N ILE A 10 0.74 4.85 -0.20
CA ILE A 10 0.51 3.42 -0.11
C ILE A 10 0.19 3.07 1.34
N GLU A 11 -1.01 2.55 1.57
CA GLU A 11 -1.47 2.09 2.88
C GLU A 11 -1.53 0.56 2.85
N VAL A 12 -0.73 -0.10 3.69
CA VAL A 12 -0.67 -1.56 3.81
C VAL A 12 -1.40 -1.98 5.08
N PHE A 13 -2.51 -2.69 4.92
CA PHE A 13 -3.33 -3.19 6.02
C PHE A 13 -2.99 -4.64 6.32
N SER A 14 -2.43 -4.87 7.51
CA SER A 14 -2.18 -6.21 8.03
C SER A 14 -3.38 -6.72 8.82
N PRO A 15 -3.73 -8.01 8.71
CA PRO A 15 -4.85 -8.59 9.43
C PRO A 15 -4.65 -8.48 10.96
N ALA A 16 -5.67 -7.97 11.65
CA ALA A 16 -5.70 -7.88 13.11
C ALA A 16 -6.01 -9.25 13.73
N GLY A 17 -5.45 -9.50 14.93
CA GLY A 17 -5.75 -10.71 15.71
C GLY A 17 -5.21 -12.03 15.13
N VAL A 18 -4.40 -11.98 14.07
CA VAL A 18 -3.75 -13.17 13.50
C VAL A 18 -2.24 -13.14 13.71
N CYS A 19 -1.63 -14.30 13.88
CA CYS A 19 -0.19 -14.42 14.01
C CYS A 19 0.52 -13.92 12.74
N GLY A 20 1.58 -13.12 12.89
CA GLY A 20 2.44 -12.63 11.81
C GLY A 20 2.90 -13.71 10.84
N CYS A 21 3.19 -14.91 11.36
CA CYS A 21 3.60 -16.07 10.56
C CYS A 21 2.57 -16.42 9.47
N SER A 22 1.28 -16.26 9.75
CA SER A 22 0.19 -16.62 8.84
C SER A 22 0.17 -15.76 7.57
N PHE A 23 0.71 -14.53 7.62
CA PHE A 23 0.73 -13.59 6.50
C PHE A 23 2.14 -13.12 6.12
N SER A 24 3.18 -13.71 6.72
CA SER A 24 4.60 -13.39 6.47
C SER A 24 4.99 -13.41 4.99
N ALA A 25 4.57 -14.43 4.25
CA ALA A 25 4.83 -14.52 2.81
C ALA A 25 4.15 -13.39 2.01
N TRP A 26 2.92 -13.02 2.39
CA TRP A 26 2.19 -11.94 1.73
C TRP A 26 2.84 -10.58 2.01
N ILE A 27 3.12 -10.28 3.28
CA ILE A 27 3.71 -8.98 3.66
C ILE A 27 5.13 -8.84 3.12
N GLY A 28 5.90 -9.94 3.05
CA GLY A 28 7.20 -9.98 2.37
C GLY A 28 7.10 -9.57 0.91
N ASN A 29 6.19 -10.18 0.14
CA ASN A 29 5.97 -9.81 -1.26
C ASN A 29 5.55 -8.34 -1.44
N VAL A 30 4.72 -7.80 -0.55
CA VAL A 30 4.35 -6.39 -0.58
C VAL A 30 5.60 -5.52 -0.39
N TRP A 31 6.37 -5.77 0.67
CA TRP A 31 7.57 -4.99 0.96
C TRP A 31 8.64 -5.08 -0.13
N ASP A 32 8.84 -6.25 -0.72
CA ASP A 32 9.78 -6.43 -1.84
C ASP A 32 9.43 -5.56 -3.04
N ILE A 33 8.13 -5.33 -3.31
CA ILE A 33 7.68 -4.42 -4.36
C ILE A 33 7.89 -2.97 -3.92
N LEU A 34 7.42 -2.60 -2.72
CA LEU A 34 7.45 -1.21 -2.24
C LEU A 34 8.87 -0.67 -2.08
N MET A 35 9.81 -1.53 -1.65
CA MET A 35 11.21 -1.13 -1.43
C MET A 35 11.94 -0.74 -2.71
N LYS A 36 11.49 -1.19 -3.88
CA LYS A 36 12.02 -0.74 -5.18
C LYS A 36 11.80 0.77 -5.41
N TYR A 37 10.80 1.35 -4.76
CA TYR A 37 10.35 2.73 -4.97
C TYR A 37 10.33 3.55 -3.68
N LYS A 38 11.04 3.12 -2.62
CA LYS A 38 10.95 3.69 -1.26
C LYS A 38 11.06 5.22 -1.19
N ASP A 39 11.89 5.83 -2.04
CA ASP A 39 12.15 7.27 -2.02
C ASP A 39 11.10 8.06 -2.83
N GLN A 40 10.25 7.37 -3.58
CA GLN A 40 9.20 7.91 -4.46
C GLN A 40 7.79 7.68 -3.93
N LEU A 41 7.63 6.91 -2.84
CA LEU A 41 6.35 6.56 -2.24
C LEU A 41 6.22 7.15 -0.84
N GLU A 42 4.98 7.41 -0.42
CA GLU A 42 4.64 7.60 0.99
C GLU A 42 4.02 6.29 1.49
N ILE A 43 4.71 5.54 2.34
CA ILE A 43 4.27 4.21 2.77
C ILE A 43 3.83 4.26 4.24
N GLU A 44 2.61 3.81 4.49
CA GLU A 44 2.02 3.68 5.81
C GLU A 44 1.60 2.23 6.06
N SER A 45 1.90 1.70 7.25
CA SER A 45 1.50 0.35 7.66
C SER A 45 0.46 0.45 8.77
N LEU A 46 -0.70 -0.14 8.54
CA LEU A 46 -1.86 -0.10 9.42
C LEU A 46 -2.37 -1.51 9.70
N THR A 47 -3.20 -1.65 10.72
CA THR A 47 -3.93 -2.88 11.01
C THR A 47 -5.35 -2.82 10.44
N SER A 48 -5.92 -3.97 10.12
CA SER A 48 -7.25 -4.07 9.51
C SER A 48 -8.41 -3.71 10.44
N ASP A 49 -8.15 -3.45 11.72
CA ASP A 49 -9.09 -2.98 12.75
C ASP A 49 -8.95 -1.47 13.04
N SER A 50 -8.09 -0.76 12.30
CA SER A 50 -7.92 0.68 12.43
C SER A 50 -9.15 1.45 11.94
N SER A 51 -9.40 2.64 12.49
CA SER A 51 -10.47 3.55 12.01
C SER A 51 -10.37 3.81 10.51
N ARG A 52 -9.14 3.94 10.00
CA ARG A 52 -8.86 4.11 8.58
C ARG A 52 -9.30 2.90 7.73
N ALA A 53 -9.09 1.68 8.22
CA ALA A 53 -9.59 0.48 7.56
C ALA A 53 -11.13 0.47 7.50
N HIS A 54 -11.79 0.88 8.58
CA HIS A 54 -13.24 1.01 8.64
C HIS A 54 -13.79 2.08 7.67
N GLU A 55 -13.15 3.25 7.57
CA GLU A 55 -13.53 4.31 6.62
C GLU A 55 -13.47 3.85 5.16
N LEU A 56 -12.46 3.05 4.82
CA LEU A 56 -12.26 2.52 3.47
C LEU A 56 -13.05 1.24 3.19
N GLY A 57 -13.72 0.66 4.21
CA GLY A 57 -14.41 -0.62 4.10
C GLY A 57 -13.47 -1.80 3.79
N VAL A 58 -12.21 -1.72 4.20
CA VAL A 58 -11.19 -2.74 3.94
C VAL A 58 -10.93 -3.62 5.17
N GLY A 59 -10.54 -4.87 4.93
CA GLY A 59 -10.21 -5.82 6.00
C GLY A 59 -9.08 -6.76 5.60
N GLY A 60 -8.59 -7.54 6.56
CA GLY A 60 -7.59 -8.58 6.33
C GLY A 60 -6.28 -8.06 5.73
N ARG A 61 -5.84 -8.72 4.64
CA ARG A 61 -4.60 -8.42 3.90
C ARG A 61 -4.91 -7.52 2.71
N THR A 62 -4.74 -6.21 2.89
CA THR A 62 -5.14 -5.25 1.85
C THR A 62 -4.02 -4.23 1.60
N VAL A 63 -3.85 -3.85 0.33
CA VAL A 63 -3.01 -2.72 -0.07
C VAL A 63 -3.91 -1.68 -0.72
N VAL A 64 -3.73 -0.42 -0.36
CA VAL A 64 -4.47 0.72 -0.88
C VAL A 64 -3.49 1.72 -1.45
N ILE A 65 -3.77 2.24 -2.64
CA ILE A 65 -2.98 3.27 -3.30
C ILE A 65 -3.86 4.49 -3.50
N ASN A 66 -3.50 5.63 -2.90
CA ASN A 66 -4.28 6.88 -2.97
C ASN A 66 -5.78 6.68 -2.62
N GLY A 67 -6.09 5.81 -1.67
CA GLY A 67 -7.47 5.48 -1.27
C GLY A 67 -8.15 4.38 -2.09
N GLU A 68 -7.52 3.85 -3.14
CA GLU A 68 -8.07 2.77 -3.96
C GLU A 68 -7.43 1.41 -3.65
N ILE A 69 -8.25 0.40 -3.37
CA ILE A 69 -7.81 -0.98 -3.14
C ILE A 69 -7.07 -1.49 -4.36
N THR A 70 -5.85 -2.01 -4.14
CA THR A 70 -5.00 -2.52 -5.21
C THR A 70 -4.61 -3.97 -4.91
N PRO A 71 -4.99 -4.93 -5.76
CA PRO A 71 -4.53 -6.30 -5.64
C PRO A 71 -3.01 -6.38 -5.73
N ILE A 72 -2.38 -7.25 -4.93
CA ILE A 72 -0.91 -7.36 -4.87
C ILE A 72 -0.26 -7.65 -6.23
N PHE A 73 -0.92 -8.43 -7.08
CA PHE A 73 -0.41 -8.77 -8.43
C PHE A 73 -0.41 -7.58 -9.39
N LEU A 74 -1.16 -6.50 -9.10
CA LEU A 74 -1.16 -5.25 -9.85
C LEU A 74 -0.32 -4.15 -9.17
N LEU A 75 0.19 -4.39 -7.96
CA LEU A 75 0.84 -3.36 -7.14
C LEU A 75 2.03 -2.72 -7.87
N ASP A 76 2.93 -3.55 -8.41
CA ASP A 76 4.12 -3.07 -9.12
C ASP A 76 3.76 -2.27 -10.39
N GLN A 77 2.84 -2.81 -11.21
CA GLN A 77 2.36 -2.14 -12.41
C GLN A 77 1.71 -0.78 -12.08
N LYS A 78 0.85 -0.73 -11.07
CA LYS A 78 0.12 0.49 -10.70
C LYS A 78 1.06 1.57 -10.14
N ILE A 79 2.07 1.18 -9.37
CA ILE A 79 3.13 2.11 -8.94
C ILE A 79 3.89 2.67 -10.15
N GLN A 80 4.31 1.82 -11.08
CA GLN A 80 5.00 2.28 -12.30
C GLN A 80 4.14 3.21 -13.16
N GLU A 81 2.83 2.95 -13.27
CA GLU A 81 1.91 3.83 -14.00
C GLU A 81 1.77 5.20 -13.32
N LEU A 82 1.70 5.24 -11.99
CA LEU A 82 1.62 6.50 -11.24
C LEU A 82 2.90 7.32 -11.39
N LEU A 83 4.06 6.68 -11.21
CA LEU A 83 5.37 7.36 -11.34
C LEU A 83 5.69 7.78 -12.77
N ARG A 84 5.21 7.06 -13.80
CA ARG A 84 5.40 7.44 -15.21
C ARG A 84 4.54 8.62 -15.65
N LYS A 85 3.37 8.82 -15.04
CA LYS A 85 2.49 9.98 -15.33
C LYS A 85 3.05 11.30 -14.78
N GLU A 86 4.14 11.26 -14.03
CA GLU A 86 4.83 12.44 -13.48
C GLU A 86 5.90 13.03 -14.43
N TYR A 87 6.10 12.45 -15.63
CA TYR A 87 6.98 12.93 -16.70
C TYR A 87 6.22 13.17 -18.01
#